data_AF-A0A9E0H5X0-F1
#
_entry.id   AF-A0A9E0H5X0-F1
#
_cell.length_a   1.000
_cell.length_b   1.000
_cell.length_c   1.000
_cell.angle_alpha   90.00
_cell.angle_beta   90.00
_cell.angle_gamma   90.00
#
_symmetry.space_group_name_H-M   'P 1'
#
loop_
_entity.id
_entity.type
_entity.pdbx_description
1 polymer ?
#
loop_
_entity_poly.entity_id
_entity_poly.type
_entity_poly.pdbx_seq_one_letter_code
_entity_poly.pdbx_strand_id
1 'polypeptide(L)'
;MRAAVIAWMVALALVVVGAPTAAAAPRWDVAIDRGAITVVAEAGLERIARRVADRAPRTLAAIREDLSRLPQPARIEIRIVADSRDLAAAAPADRGAPRWAAGVAYPDLGVVVLAVGRPGGRFDVDKTLDHELAHLALGAAVPNAPRWLHEGFAWQFAADLDWSRMETLAGMAWFGSVIPLDQLVSAFPADELPASRAYAQSYDLVRYLVGRGRYVDRDDDGDRYPWQEFLYELGRGKSIDDAARAAYGADLDELFAEWKTDMTRRYLMVPATLFATGLWLLAALLLVIGWWRRRRRARAILARWGAIEAEAEARRAAGEVATDDDAAEPSEPEPPSDPNQPPRWIN
;
A
#
# COMPACT_ATOMS: atom_id res chain seq x y z
N MET A 1 6.67 11.29 88.12
CA MET A 1 6.54 10.40 86.95
C MET A 1 5.92 11.20 85.82
N ARG A 2 6.62 11.25 84.69
CA ARG A 2 6.26 11.98 83.47
C ARG A 2 5.28 11.12 82.67
N ALA A 3 4.19 11.70 82.17
CA ALA A 3 3.41 11.14 81.07
C ALA A 3 3.22 12.25 80.04
N ALA A 4 3.91 12.09 78.90
CA ALA A 4 3.91 13.03 77.79
C ALA A 4 2.63 12.85 76.97
N VAL A 5 1.94 13.96 76.67
CA VAL A 5 0.87 14.00 75.66
C VAL A 5 1.47 14.61 74.40
N ILE A 6 1.69 13.77 73.39
CA ILE A 6 2.11 14.20 72.04
C ILE A 6 0.84 14.54 71.27
N ALA A 7 0.60 15.83 71.03
CA ALA A 7 -0.43 16.30 70.13
C ALA A 7 0.09 16.24 68.68
N TRP A 8 -0.50 15.38 67.85
CA TRP A 8 -0.27 15.38 66.40
C TRP A 8 -1.23 16.38 65.75
N MET A 9 -0.70 17.48 65.21
CA MET A 9 -1.43 18.34 64.27
C MET A 9 -1.33 17.73 62.87
N VAL A 10 -2.44 17.19 62.37
CA VAL A 10 -2.57 16.84 60.94
C VAL A 10 -3.03 18.09 60.20
N ALA A 11 -2.12 18.68 59.41
CA ALA A 11 -2.47 19.71 58.45
C ALA A 11 -3.19 19.07 57.25
N LEU A 12 -4.48 19.38 57.09
CA LEU A 12 -5.27 18.96 55.95
C LEU A 12 -4.88 19.83 54.74
N ALA A 13 -3.98 19.33 53.89
CA ALA A 13 -3.70 19.92 52.60
C ALA A 13 -4.89 19.64 51.67
N LEU A 14 -5.73 20.66 51.43
CA LEU A 14 -6.73 20.64 50.36
C LEU A 14 -5.98 20.62 49.03
N VAL A 15 -5.80 19.43 48.46
CA VAL A 15 -5.43 19.27 47.05
C VAL A 15 -6.67 19.62 46.24
N VAL A 16 -6.73 20.87 45.77
CA VAL A 16 -7.66 21.25 44.71
C VAL A 16 -7.19 20.52 43.45
N VAL A 17 -7.76 19.35 43.21
CA VAL A 17 -7.67 18.69 41.90
C VAL A 17 -8.43 19.60 40.94
N GLY A 18 -7.70 20.41 40.18
CA GLY A 18 -8.28 21.20 39.12
C GLY A 18 -9.02 20.27 38.17
N ALA A 19 -10.34 20.42 38.08
CA ALA A 19 -11.10 19.79 37.01
C ALA A 19 -10.43 20.18 35.68
N PRO A 20 -10.28 19.25 34.72
CA PRO A 20 -9.78 19.61 33.40
C PRO A 20 -10.67 20.74 32.88
N THR A 21 -10.11 21.92 32.68
CA THR A 21 -10.81 23.03 32.04
C THR A 21 -11.26 22.50 30.68
N ALA A 22 -12.57 22.41 30.48
CA ALA A 22 -13.12 22.13 29.15
C ALA A 22 -12.43 23.10 28.19
N ALA A 23 -11.70 22.56 27.22
CA ALA A 23 -11.08 23.38 26.19
C ALA A 23 -12.19 24.23 25.58
N ALA A 24 -12.02 25.56 25.56
CA ALA A 24 -12.99 26.44 24.96
C ALA A 24 -13.21 26.00 23.49
N ALA A 25 -14.46 25.96 23.05
CA ALA A 25 -14.78 25.59 21.68
C ALA A 25 -13.94 26.46 20.71
N PRO A 26 -13.34 25.85 19.67
CA PRO A 26 -12.47 26.58 18.76
C PRO A 26 -13.23 27.72 18.09
N ARG A 27 -12.53 28.85 17.96
CA ARG A 27 -13.06 30.04 17.32
C ARG A 27 -12.78 29.97 15.82
N TRP A 28 -13.85 30.05 15.03
CA TRP A 28 -13.78 30.03 13.57
C TRP A 28 -13.55 31.45 13.03
N ASP A 29 -12.29 31.84 12.88
CA ASP A 29 -11.93 33.16 12.34
C ASP A 29 -11.85 33.18 10.80
N VAL A 30 -11.77 32.01 10.18
CA VAL A 30 -11.77 31.84 8.73
C VAL A 30 -13.05 31.12 8.32
N ALA A 31 -13.76 31.64 7.33
CA ALA A 31 -14.91 30.98 6.72
C ALA A 31 -14.87 31.15 5.19
N ILE A 32 -15.05 30.04 4.47
CA ILE A 32 -15.06 29.99 3.01
C ILE A 32 -16.29 29.20 2.58
N ASP A 33 -17.19 29.85 1.84
CA ASP A 33 -18.37 29.20 1.28
C ASP A 33 -18.17 28.84 -0.19
N ARG A 34 -18.64 27.64 -0.55
CA ARG A 34 -18.69 27.05 -1.90
C ARG A 34 -20.07 26.45 -2.16
N GLY A 35 -21.12 27.05 -1.60
CA GLY A 35 -22.51 26.67 -1.82
C GLY A 35 -22.93 25.48 -0.97
N ALA A 36 -22.70 24.26 -1.47
CA ALA A 36 -23.01 23.03 -0.72
C ALA A 36 -21.94 22.70 0.32
N ILE A 37 -20.74 23.30 0.21
CA ILE A 37 -19.61 23.06 1.09
C ILE A 37 -19.23 24.37 1.77
N THR A 38 -19.14 24.35 3.09
CA THR A 38 -18.62 25.46 3.90
C THR A 38 -17.39 24.97 4.64
N VAL A 39 -16.29 25.71 4.53
CA VAL A 39 -15.04 25.42 5.26
C VAL A 39 -14.83 26.50 6.30
N VAL A 40 -14.73 26.10 7.57
CA VAL A 40 -14.39 26.98 8.69
C VAL A 40 -13.08 26.54 9.31
N ALA A 41 -12.26 27.50 9.74
CA ALA A 41 -10.95 27.20 10.31
C ALA A 41 -10.53 28.23 11.36
N GLU A 42 -9.60 27.81 12.22
CA GLU A 42 -8.92 28.70 13.16
C GLU A 42 -8.07 29.77 12.45
N ALA A 43 -7.78 30.86 13.16
CA ALA A 43 -6.93 31.94 12.65
C ALA A 43 -5.56 31.42 12.18
N GLY A 44 -5.08 31.92 11.03
CA GLY A 44 -3.80 31.54 10.45
C GLY A 44 -3.84 30.29 9.55
N LEU A 45 -5.01 29.65 9.40
CA LEU A 45 -5.22 28.49 8.52
C LEU A 45 -5.83 28.86 7.15
N GLU A 46 -5.85 30.13 6.76
CA GLU A 46 -6.54 30.64 5.56
C GLU A 46 -6.07 29.95 4.26
N ARG A 47 -4.78 29.58 4.20
CA ARG A 47 -4.21 28.88 3.04
C ARG A 47 -4.68 27.43 2.97
N ILE A 48 -4.74 26.76 4.13
CA ILE A 48 -5.18 25.37 4.22
C ILE A 48 -6.69 25.31 3.97
N ALA A 49 -7.47 26.21 4.57
CA ALA A 49 -8.91 26.31 4.34
C ALA A 49 -9.24 26.52 2.85
N ARG A 50 -8.53 27.40 2.15
CA ARG A 50 -8.70 27.58 0.69
C ARG A 50 -8.39 26.30 -0.08
N ARG A 51 -7.27 25.65 0.24
CA ARG A 51 -6.88 24.38 -0.41
C ARG A 51 -7.95 23.29 -0.22
N VAL A 52 -8.45 23.14 1.01
CA VAL A 52 -9.52 22.19 1.36
C VAL A 52 -10.80 22.53 0.59
N ALA A 53 -11.20 23.81 0.57
CA ALA A 53 -12.39 24.27 -0.15
C ALA A 53 -12.31 24.02 -1.67
N ASP A 54 -11.11 24.08 -2.26
CA ASP A 54 -10.88 23.87 -3.69
C ASP A 54 -10.67 22.37 -4.03
N ARG A 55 -10.31 21.52 -3.05
CA ARG A 55 -10.14 20.07 -3.22
C ARG A 55 -11.46 19.31 -3.02
N ALA A 56 -12.18 19.62 -1.95
CA ALA A 56 -13.37 18.86 -1.53
C ALA A 56 -14.42 18.62 -2.64
N PRO A 57 -14.77 19.60 -3.51
CA PRO A 57 -15.72 19.35 -4.60
C PRO A 57 -15.27 18.26 -5.57
N ARG A 58 -13.96 18.18 -5.87
CA ARG A 58 -13.40 17.20 -6.81
C ARG A 58 -13.40 15.80 -6.21
N THR A 59 -12.96 15.70 -4.95
CA THR A 59 -13.00 14.42 -4.22
C THR A 59 -14.43 13.91 -4.09
N LEU A 60 -15.37 14.77 -3.70
CA LEU A 60 -16.78 14.41 -3.63
C LEU A 60 -17.29 13.95 -4.99
N ALA A 61 -17.01 14.68 -6.08
CA ALA A 61 -17.43 14.26 -7.42
C ALA A 61 -16.95 12.84 -7.78
N ALA A 62 -15.69 12.48 -7.48
CA ALA A 62 -15.18 11.12 -7.67
C ALA A 62 -15.92 10.09 -6.80
N ILE A 63 -16.18 10.42 -5.53
CA ILE A 63 -16.95 9.55 -4.62
C ILE A 63 -18.40 9.36 -5.14
N ARG A 64 -18.99 10.38 -5.77
CA ARG A 64 -20.35 10.31 -6.31
C ARG A 64 -20.49 9.30 -7.45
N GLU A 65 -19.42 9.00 -8.17
CA GLU A 65 -19.45 7.99 -9.22
C GLU A 65 -19.85 6.62 -8.63
N ASP A 66 -19.33 6.27 -7.45
CA ASP A 66 -19.65 5.02 -6.77
C ASP A 66 -21.01 5.05 -6.03
N LEU A 67 -21.53 6.24 -5.71
CA LEU A 67 -22.74 6.44 -4.89
C LEU A 67 -23.90 7.12 -5.65
N SER A 68 -23.89 7.10 -6.99
CA SER A 68 -24.76 7.92 -7.83
C SER A 68 -26.27 7.71 -7.61
N ARG A 69 -26.67 6.52 -7.16
CA ARG A 69 -28.07 6.14 -6.89
C ARG A 69 -28.49 6.25 -5.42
N LEU A 70 -27.62 6.76 -4.55
CA LEU A 70 -27.81 6.81 -3.10
C LEU A 70 -27.96 8.24 -2.58
N PRO A 71 -28.59 8.42 -1.39
CA PRO A 71 -28.68 9.71 -0.74
C PRO A 71 -27.30 10.32 -0.51
N GLN A 72 -27.22 11.65 -0.62
CA GLN A 72 -25.99 12.39 -0.35
C GLN A 72 -26.22 13.55 0.61
N PRO A 73 -25.21 13.93 1.41
CA PRO A 73 -25.29 15.10 2.27
C PRO A 73 -25.61 16.35 1.43
N ALA A 74 -26.72 17.02 1.76
CA ALA A 74 -27.15 18.23 1.06
C ALA A 74 -26.24 19.43 1.35
N ARG A 75 -25.65 19.45 2.54
CA ARG A 75 -24.65 20.43 2.98
C ARG A 75 -23.52 19.71 3.69
N ILE A 76 -22.31 20.20 3.49
CA ILE A 76 -21.10 19.68 4.12
C ILE A 76 -20.37 20.85 4.79
N GLU A 77 -20.15 20.75 6.09
CA GLU A 77 -19.31 21.67 6.85
C GLU A 77 -17.97 21.00 7.17
N ILE A 78 -16.86 21.63 6.79
CA ILE A 78 -15.51 21.15 7.07
C ILE A 78 -14.85 22.11 8.06
N ARG A 79 -14.54 21.61 9.26
CA ARG A 79 -13.93 22.36 10.36
C ARG A 79 -12.46 22.02 10.46
N ILE A 80 -11.59 23.00 10.49
CA ILE A 80 -10.13 22.78 10.51
C ILE A 80 -9.51 23.38 11.77
N VAL A 81 -8.88 22.54 12.56
CA VAL A 81 -8.10 22.92 13.75
C VAL A 81 -6.60 22.71 13.51
N ALA A 82 -5.77 23.49 14.20
CA ALA A 82 -4.32 23.38 14.09
C ALA A 82 -3.78 22.09 14.71
N ASP A 83 -4.35 21.66 15.84
CA ASP A 83 -3.88 20.52 16.63
C ASP A 83 -4.98 19.47 16.83
N SER A 84 -4.63 18.19 16.64
CA SER A 84 -5.52 17.04 16.87
C SER A 84 -6.17 17.00 18.25
N ARG A 85 -5.55 17.62 19.26
CA ARG A 85 -6.10 17.70 20.62
C ARG A 85 -7.40 18.51 20.67
N ASP A 86 -7.62 19.39 19.69
CA ASP A 86 -8.80 20.25 19.61
C ASP A 86 -9.94 19.62 18.79
N LEU A 87 -9.73 18.43 18.17
CA LEU A 87 -10.75 17.74 17.37
C LEU A 87 -12.04 17.48 18.15
N ALA A 88 -11.93 17.05 19.41
CA ALA A 88 -13.09 16.76 20.24
C ALA A 88 -13.89 18.04 20.58
N ALA A 89 -13.21 19.18 20.71
CA ALA A 89 -13.86 20.47 20.96
C ALA A 89 -14.48 21.07 19.68
N ALA A 90 -13.91 20.75 18.51
CA ALA A 90 -14.43 21.14 17.20
C ALA A 90 -15.58 20.26 16.68
N ALA A 91 -15.79 19.09 17.28
CA ALA A 91 -16.87 18.19 16.97
C ALA A 91 -18.26 18.86 17.14
N PRO A 92 -19.30 18.39 16.43
CA PRO A 92 -20.67 18.79 16.74
C PRO A 92 -21.01 18.55 18.23
N ALA A 93 -21.98 19.31 18.76
CA ALA A 93 -22.39 19.19 20.15
C ALA A 93 -22.74 17.73 20.52
N ASP A 94 -22.31 17.31 21.70
CA ASP A 94 -22.49 15.95 22.23
C ASP A 94 -21.86 14.83 21.39
N ARG A 95 -20.98 15.17 20.44
CA ARG A 95 -20.14 14.22 19.72
C ARG A 95 -18.71 14.28 20.24
N GLY A 96 -18.07 13.12 20.36
CA GLY A 96 -16.67 13.00 20.71
C GLY A 96 -15.80 12.72 19.48
N ALA A 97 -14.49 12.87 19.65
CA ALA A 97 -13.49 12.47 18.67
C ALA A 97 -12.42 11.57 19.34
N PRO A 98 -11.91 10.53 18.66
CA PRO A 98 -10.76 9.78 19.15
C PRO A 98 -9.53 10.68 19.26
N ARG A 99 -8.78 10.58 20.37
CA ARG A 99 -7.61 11.46 20.61
C ARG A 99 -6.45 11.24 19.64
N TRP A 100 -6.40 10.08 18.98
CA TRP A 100 -5.36 9.73 18.02
C TRP A 100 -5.70 10.18 16.60
N ALA A 101 -6.95 10.58 16.34
CA ALA A 101 -7.45 10.83 14.99
C ALA A 101 -6.78 12.05 14.35
N ALA A 102 -6.55 11.97 13.03
CA ALA A 102 -6.16 13.12 12.23
C ALA A 102 -7.39 13.88 11.69
N GLY A 103 -8.53 13.19 11.58
CA GLY A 103 -9.81 13.75 11.18
C GLY A 103 -10.95 12.87 11.68
N VAL A 104 -12.18 13.40 11.64
CA VAL A 104 -13.40 12.64 11.96
C VAL A 104 -14.56 13.14 11.10
N ALA A 105 -15.28 12.22 10.48
CA ALA A 105 -16.54 12.46 9.80
C ALA A 105 -17.77 12.16 10.69
N TYR A 106 -18.79 12.99 10.57
CA TYR A 106 -20.11 12.84 11.19
C TYR A 106 -21.17 12.81 10.06
N PRO A 107 -21.39 11.64 9.42
CA PRO A 107 -22.20 11.51 8.21
C PRO A 107 -23.62 12.06 8.32
N ASP A 108 -24.27 11.80 9.46
CA ASP A 108 -25.65 12.19 9.74
C ASP A 108 -25.83 13.71 9.91
N LEU A 109 -24.75 14.42 10.20
CA LEU A 109 -24.72 15.86 10.37
C LEU A 109 -24.10 16.60 9.18
N GLY A 110 -23.49 15.88 8.23
CA GLY A 110 -22.74 16.51 7.14
C GLY A 110 -21.50 17.26 7.63
N VAL A 111 -20.88 16.84 8.74
CA VAL A 111 -19.72 17.56 9.32
C VAL A 111 -18.46 16.71 9.19
N VAL A 112 -17.36 17.33 8.77
CA VAL A 112 -16.01 16.77 8.84
C VAL A 112 -15.15 17.69 9.69
N VAL A 113 -14.35 17.13 10.58
CA VAL A 113 -13.38 17.87 11.38
C VAL A 113 -11.98 17.37 11.05
N LEU A 114 -11.05 18.26 10.74
CA LEU A 114 -9.68 17.95 10.33
C LEU A 114 -8.67 18.66 11.24
N ALA A 115 -7.60 17.96 11.58
CA ALA A 115 -6.44 18.54 12.24
C ALA A 115 -5.27 18.72 11.26
N VAL A 116 -4.56 19.85 11.35
CA VAL A 116 -3.36 20.10 10.54
C VAL A 116 -2.17 19.28 11.04
N GLY A 117 -2.13 18.97 12.33
CA GLY A 117 -1.05 18.20 12.91
C GLY A 117 -1.31 17.83 14.36
N ARG A 118 -0.25 17.39 15.01
CA ARG A 118 -0.19 17.08 16.43
C ARG A 118 1.15 17.55 17.00
N PRO A 119 1.35 17.56 18.32
CA PRO A 119 2.66 17.85 18.88
C PRO A 119 3.74 16.96 18.25
N GLY A 120 4.76 17.58 17.65
CA GLY A 120 5.88 16.89 17.03
C GLY A 120 5.68 16.44 15.57
N GLY A 121 4.57 16.77 14.90
CA GLY A 121 4.39 16.42 13.48
C GLY A 121 3.18 17.06 12.80
N ARG A 122 3.19 17.04 11.47
CA ARG A 122 2.05 17.48 10.63
C ARG A 122 1.42 16.29 9.94
N PHE A 123 0.11 16.36 9.74
CA PHE A 123 -0.61 15.39 8.91
C PHE A 123 -0.64 15.86 7.46
N ASP A 124 -0.91 14.91 6.57
CA ASP A 124 -1.27 15.22 5.21
C ASP A 124 -2.77 15.54 5.16
N VAL A 125 -3.09 16.83 5.27
CA VAL A 125 -4.47 17.31 5.33
C VAL A 125 -5.25 16.96 4.07
N ASP A 126 -4.60 16.91 2.90
CA ASP A 126 -5.28 16.59 1.65
C ASP A 126 -5.71 15.12 1.64
N LYS A 127 -4.82 14.22 2.10
CA LYS A 127 -5.13 12.79 2.29
C LYS A 127 -6.18 12.55 3.36
N THR A 128 -6.07 13.21 4.51
CA THR A 128 -7.07 13.09 5.59
C THR A 128 -8.42 13.61 5.12
N LEU A 129 -8.48 14.74 4.40
CA LEU A 129 -9.72 15.25 3.83
C LEU A 129 -10.40 14.21 2.95
N ASP A 130 -9.67 13.59 2.02
CA ASP A 130 -10.27 12.63 1.11
C ASP A 130 -10.81 11.39 1.83
N HIS A 131 -10.08 10.94 2.86
CA HIS A 131 -10.50 9.85 3.73
C HIS A 131 -11.81 10.17 4.47
N GLU A 132 -11.87 11.32 5.14
CA GLU A 132 -13.05 11.71 5.90
C GLU A 132 -14.25 12.03 5.00
N LEU A 133 -14.05 12.61 3.81
CA LEU A 133 -15.15 12.82 2.86
C LEU A 133 -15.73 11.50 2.36
N ALA A 134 -14.91 10.47 2.18
CA ALA A 134 -15.39 9.15 1.82
C ALA A 134 -16.17 8.49 2.96
N HIS A 135 -15.72 8.63 4.21
CA HIS A 135 -16.52 8.21 5.38
C HIS A 135 -17.84 8.96 5.49
N LEU A 136 -17.83 10.29 5.29
CA LEU A 136 -19.03 11.12 5.31
C LEU A 136 -20.05 10.65 4.27
N ALA A 137 -19.60 10.49 3.02
CA ALA A 137 -20.47 10.12 1.92
C ALA A 137 -21.00 8.69 2.05
N LEU A 138 -20.14 7.72 2.38
CA LEU A 138 -20.56 6.34 2.56
C LEU A 138 -21.48 6.19 3.77
N GLY A 139 -21.18 6.83 4.90
CA GLY A 139 -22.03 6.74 6.09
C GLY A 139 -23.41 7.37 5.90
N ALA A 140 -23.52 8.40 5.05
CA ALA A 140 -24.81 8.97 4.68
C ALA A 140 -25.59 8.06 3.71
N ALA A 141 -24.89 7.39 2.80
CA ALA A 141 -25.48 6.52 1.79
C ALA A 141 -25.84 5.12 2.31
N VAL A 142 -25.01 4.58 3.21
CA VAL A 142 -25.07 3.22 3.75
C VAL A 142 -24.79 3.24 5.27
N PRO A 143 -25.76 3.66 6.11
CA PRO A 143 -25.52 3.87 7.54
C PRO A 143 -25.07 2.65 8.34
N ASN A 144 -25.41 1.45 7.87
CA ASN A 144 -25.08 0.18 8.53
C ASN A 144 -23.88 -0.53 7.88
N ALA A 145 -23.07 0.19 7.09
CA ALA A 145 -21.88 -0.39 6.48
C ALA A 145 -20.92 -0.93 7.57
N PRO A 146 -20.37 -2.15 7.43
CA PRO A 146 -19.42 -2.66 8.39
C PRO A 146 -18.12 -1.84 8.34
N ARG A 147 -17.38 -1.84 9.46
CA ARG A 147 -16.14 -1.05 9.56
C ARG A 147 -15.16 -1.31 8.43
N TRP A 148 -14.94 -2.57 8.03
CA TRP A 148 -14.04 -2.89 6.91
C TRP A 148 -14.45 -2.21 5.60
N LEU A 149 -15.75 -2.03 5.36
CA LEU A 149 -16.24 -1.37 4.16
C LEU A 149 -15.98 0.14 4.24
N HIS A 150 -16.22 0.76 5.40
CA HIS A 150 -15.86 2.17 5.64
C HIS A 150 -14.38 2.43 5.38
N GLU A 151 -13.53 1.61 5.97
CA GLU A 151 -12.08 1.79 5.94
C GLU A 151 -11.53 1.51 4.54
N GLY A 152 -11.96 0.40 3.91
CA GLY A 152 -11.54 0.06 2.56
C GLY A 152 -12.00 1.08 1.51
N PHE A 153 -13.25 1.57 1.64
CA PHE A 153 -13.79 2.60 0.76
C PHE A 153 -13.05 3.92 0.88
N ALA A 154 -12.79 4.38 2.11
CA ALA A 154 -12.08 5.64 2.33
C ALA A 154 -10.65 5.62 1.77
N TRP A 155 -9.98 4.48 1.88
CA TRP A 155 -8.66 4.29 1.28
C TRP A 155 -8.64 4.28 -0.24
N GLN A 156 -9.76 4.05 -0.93
CA GLN A 156 -9.81 4.16 -2.39
C GLN A 156 -9.54 5.59 -2.88
N PHE A 157 -9.94 6.60 -2.09
CA PHE A 157 -9.81 8.01 -2.44
C PHE A 157 -8.61 8.69 -1.77
N ALA A 158 -8.14 8.16 -0.64
CA ALA A 158 -7.02 8.71 0.13
C ALA A 158 -5.66 8.04 -0.18
N ALA A 159 -5.61 6.98 -1.00
CA ALA A 159 -4.37 6.24 -1.24
C ALA A 159 -3.51 6.80 -2.38
N ASP A 160 -2.25 7.09 -2.07
CA ASP A 160 -1.14 6.82 -2.98
C ASP A 160 -0.67 5.35 -2.83
N LEU A 161 0.18 4.87 -3.74
CA LEU A 161 0.84 3.56 -3.64
C LEU A 161 1.71 3.47 -2.37
N ASP A 162 1.13 2.99 -1.28
CA ASP A 162 1.82 2.79 0.00
C ASP A 162 2.58 1.45 0.04
N TRP A 163 3.92 1.52 0.02
CA TRP A 163 4.81 0.37 0.11
C TRP A 163 4.60 -0.46 1.39
N SER A 164 4.31 0.17 2.52
CA SER A 164 4.12 -0.53 3.80
C SER A 164 2.89 -1.45 3.78
N ARG A 165 1.83 -1.01 3.10
CA ARG A 165 0.62 -1.80 2.87
C ARG A 165 0.89 -2.95 1.91
N MET A 166 1.67 -2.72 0.85
CA MET A 166 2.08 -3.80 -0.07
C MET A 166 2.91 -4.87 0.65
N GLU A 167 3.85 -4.46 1.50
CA GLU A 167 4.64 -5.38 2.33
C GLU A 167 3.75 -6.18 3.29
N THR A 168 2.79 -5.51 3.93
CA THR A 168 1.82 -6.16 4.83
C THR A 168 0.99 -7.21 4.09
N LEU A 169 0.42 -6.86 2.93
CA LEU A 169 -0.37 -7.79 2.09
C LEU A 169 0.48 -8.95 1.55
N ALA A 170 1.73 -8.68 1.15
CA ALA A 170 2.66 -9.71 0.71
C ALA A 170 3.01 -10.68 1.85
N GLY A 171 3.27 -10.17 3.05
CA GLY A 171 3.47 -10.98 4.24
C GLY A 171 2.24 -11.84 4.57
N MET A 172 1.04 -11.28 4.46
CA MET A 172 -0.21 -12.03 4.66
C MET A 172 -0.39 -13.16 3.64
N ALA A 173 -0.08 -12.89 2.36
CA ALA A 173 -0.11 -13.89 1.30
C ALA A 173 0.92 -15.01 1.53
N TRP A 174 2.13 -14.68 2.00
CA TRP A 174 3.21 -15.65 2.22
C TRP A 174 3.00 -16.52 3.46
N PHE A 175 2.56 -15.92 4.56
CA PHE A 175 2.40 -16.62 5.84
C PHE A 175 0.97 -17.12 6.09
N GLY A 176 0.03 -16.88 5.18
CA GLY A 176 -1.37 -17.28 5.34
C GLY A 176 -2.08 -16.58 6.50
N SER A 177 -1.65 -15.37 6.86
CA SER A 177 -2.11 -14.64 8.06
C SER A 177 -3.26 -13.66 7.80
N VAL A 178 -4.07 -13.96 6.78
CA VAL A 178 -5.32 -13.26 6.45
C VAL A 178 -6.29 -13.36 7.62
N ILE A 179 -6.88 -12.22 8.01
CA ILE A 179 -7.86 -12.16 9.10
C ILE A 179 -9.18 -12.74 8.58
N PRO A 180 -9.81 -13.71 9.27
CA PRO A 180 -11.13 -14.20 8.89
C PRO A 180 -12.17 -13.07 8.84
N LEU A 181 -13.12 -13.15 7.91
CA LEU A 181 -14.10 -12.10 7.65
C LEU A 181 -14.97 -11.76 8.87
N ASP A 182 -15.42 -12.78 9.60
CA ASP A 182 -16.17 -12.69 10.86
C ASP A 182 -15.40 -11.96 11.97
N GLN A 183 -14.07 -12.04 11.94
CA GLN A 183 -13.18 -11.38 12.89
C GLN A 183 -12.72 -10.01 12.43
N LEU A 184 -12.83 -9.68 11.14
CA LEU A 184 -12.25 -8.48 10.54
C LEU A 184 -12.76 -7.20 11.22
N VAL A 185 -14.06 -7.14 11.55
CA VAL A 185 -14.66 -5.99 12.25
C VAL A 185 -14.04 -5.78 13.64
N SER A 186 -13.72 -6.86 14.35
CA SER A 186 -13.13 -6.83 15.69
C SER A 186 -11.59 -6.69 15.68
N ALA A 187 -10.95 -6.91 14.54
CA ALA A 187 -9.49 -6.96 14.41
C ALA A 187 -8.85 -5.58 14.21
N PHE A 188 -9.65 -4.52 14.10
CA PHE A 188 -9.12 -3.17 13.98
C PHE A 188 -8.48 -2.71 15.30
N PRO A 189 -7.26 -2.14 15.24
CA PRO A 189 -6.61 -1.62 16.44
C PRO A 189 -7.42 -0.47 17.04
N ALA A 190 -7.25 -0.29 18.35
CA ALA A 190 -7.85 0.82 19.10
C ALA A 190 -7.28 2.19 18.68
N ASP A 191 -6.07 2.22 18.12
CA ASP A 191 -5.40 3.40 17.57
C ASP A 191 -5.32 3.29 16.03
N GLU A 192 -5.41 4.42 15.31
CA GLU A 192 -5.19 4.44 13.86
C GLU A 192 -3.73 4.13 13.50
N LEU A 193 -3.48 2.88 13.12
CA LEU A 193 -2.25 2.49 12.46
C LEU A 193 -2.58 2.07 11.03
N PRO A 194 -2.39 2.94 10.03
CA PRO A 194 -2.60 2.64 8.61
C PRO A 194 -1.97 1.32 8.13
N ALA A 195 -0.83 0.95 8.71
CA ALA A 195 -0.11 -0.29 8.41
C ALA A 195 -0.67 -1.53 9.15
N SER A 196 -1.81 -1.43 9.82
CA SER A 196 -2.44 -2.61 10.43
C SER A 196 -2.95 -3.57 9.35
N ARG A 197 -2.86 -4.87 9.64
CA ARG A 197 -3.39 -5.92 8.75
C ARG A 197 -4.88 -5.71 8.42
N ALA A 198 -5.68 -5.21 9.37
CA ALA A 198 -7.11 -4.99 9.16
C ALA A 198 -7.38 -3.88 8.13
N TYR A 199 -6.65 -2.75 8.19
CA TYR A 199 -6.79 -1.69 7.19
C TYR A 199 -6.27 -2.15 5.82
N ALA A 200 -5.10 -2.79 5.78
CA ALA A 200 -4.52 -3.32 4.55
C ALA A 200 -5.45 -4.31 3.84
N GLN A 201 -6.01 -5.25 4.61
CA GLN A 201 -6.97 -6.24 4.13
C GLN A 201 -8.26 -5.59 3.63
N SER A 202 -8.83 -4.66 4.40
CA SER A 202 -10.07 -3.97 4.05
C SER A 202 -9.93 -3.21 2.73
N TYR A 203 -8.82 -2.50 2.56
CA TYR A 203 -8.51 -1.84 1.30
C TYR A 203 -8.41 -2.82 0.14
N ASP A 204 -7.64 -3.91 0.25
CA ASP A 204 -7.45 -4.82 -0.88
C ASP A 204 -8.71 -5.62 -1.21
N LEU A 205 -9.55 -5.93 -0.21
CA LEU A 205 -10.87 -6.54 -0.39
C LEU A 205 -11.82 -5.59 -1.13
N VAL A 206 -11.94 -4.33 -0.69
CA VAL A 206 -12.77 -3.33 -1.40
C VAL A 206 -12.24 -3.11 -2.82
N ARG A 207 -10.92 -2.96 -2.99
CA ARG A 207 -10.29 -2.84 -4.32
C ARG A 207 -10.63 -4.02 -5.22
N TYR A 208 -10.66 -5.23 -4.67
CA TYR A 208 -11.11 -6.42 -5.40
C TYR A 208 -12.58 -6.32 -5.79
N LEU A 209 -13.48 -6.02 -4.85
CA LEU A 209 -14.93 -5.89 -5.11
C LEU A 209 -15.23 -4.81 -6.16
N VAL A 210 -14.49 -3.71 -6.14
CA VAL A 210 -14.61 -2.62 -7.12
C VAL A 210 -14.25 -3.06 -8.54
N GLY A 211 -13.21 -3.89 -8.68
CA GLY A 211 -12.75 -4.40 -9.98
C GLY A 211 -13.36 -5.75 -10.37
N ARG A 212 -14.31 -6.26 -9.58
CA ARG A 212 -14.93 -7.57 -9.79
C ARG A 212 -16.20 -7.42 -10.62
N GLY A 213 -16.25 -8.11 -11.76
CA GLY A 213 -17.46 -8.19 -12.60
C GLY A 213 -18.62 -8.91 -11.92
N ARG A 214 -19.75 -9.03 -12.64
CA ARG A 214 -20.95 -9.68 -12.09
C ARG A 214 -20.76 -11.20 -12.02
N TYR A 215 -20.05 -11.79 -12.97
CA TYR A 215 -19.85 -13.24 -13.04
C TYR A 215 -18.38 -13.57 -12.88
N VAL A 216 -18.05 -14.81 -12.47
CA VAL A 216 -16.65 -15.29 -12.35
C VAL A 216 -16.05 -15.46 -13.75
N ASP A 217 -15.77 -14.34 -14.40
CA ASP A 217 -15.06 -14.22 -15.66
C ASP A 217 -13.91 -13.24 -15.46
N ARG A 218 -12.72 -13.58 -15.97
CA ARG A 218 -11.51 -12.76 -15.79
C ARG A 218 -11.54 -11.51 -16.66
N ASP A 219 -12.35 -11.52 -17.71
CA ASP A 219 -12.49 -10.40 -18.65
C ASP A 219 -13.73 -9.55 -18.35
N ASP A 220 -14.55 -9.93 -17.35
CA ASP A 220 -15.67 -9.14 -16.85
C ASP A 220 -15.21 -8.28 -15.66
N ASP A 221 -14.93 -7.01 -15.93
CA ASP A 221 -14.72 -5.99 -14.88
C ASP A 221 -16.03 -5.30 -14.47
N GLY A 222 -17.14 -5.62 -15.15
CA GLY A 222 -18.47 -5.08 -14.91
C GLY A 222 -18.57 -3.56 -14.99
N ASP A 223 -17.55 -2.86 -15.50
CA ASP A 223 -17.45 -1.39 -15.52
C ASP A 223 -17.87 -0.73 -14.18
N ARG A 224 -17.45 -1.30 -13.04
CA ARG A 224 -17.84 -0.91 -11.67
C ARG A 224 -19.34 -1.02 -11.33
N TYR A 225 -20.20 -1.40 -12.27
CA TYR A 225 -21.64 -1.55 -12.01
C TYR A 225 -21.94 -2.52 -10.85
N PRO A 226 -21.32 -3.72 -10.73
CA PRO A 226 -21.56 -4.62 -9.61
C PRO A 226 -21.26 -3.95 -8.26
N TRP A 227 -20.17 -3.19 -8.17
CA TRP A 227 -19.82 -2.43 -6.98
C TRP A 227 -20.88 -1.38 -6.62
N GLN A 228 -21.34 -0.60 -7.60
CA GLN A 228 -22.41 0.38 -7.39
C GLN A 228 -23.74 -0.29 -6.99
N GLU A 229 -24.04 -1.47 -7.54
CA GLU A 229 -25.22 -2.25 -7.17
C GLU A 229 -25.13 -2.78 -5.73
N PHE A 230 -23.95 -3.26 -5.33
CA PHE A 230 -23.69 -3.73 -3.97
C PHE A 230 -23.94 -2.62 -2.95
N LEU A 231 -23.36 -1.43 -3.17
CA LEU A 231 -23.59 -0.27 -2.31
C LEU A 231 -25.05 0.18 -2.32
N TYR A 232 -25.69 0.18 -3.50
CA TYR A 232 -27.10 0.56 -3.64
C TYR A 232 -28.02 -0.35 -2.81
N GLU A 233 -27.80 -1.66 -2.87
CA GLU A 233 -28.60 -2.64 -2.15
C GLU A 233 -28.37 -2.60 -0.63
N LEU A 234 -27.12 -2.36 -0.20
CA LEU A 234 -26.82 -2.09 1.20
C LEU A 234 -27.52 -0.82 1.72
N GLY A 235 -27.51 0.25 0.93
CA GLY A 235 -28.20 1.50 1.28
C GLY A 235 -29.71 1.35 1.42
N ARG A 236 -30.30 0.32 0.77
CA ARG A 236 -31.72 -0.07 0.93
C ARG A 236 -31.99 -0.95 2.15
N GLY A 237 -30.96 -1.29 2.92
CA GLY A 237 -31.06 -2.09 4.13
C GLY A 237 -31.06 -3.59 3.90
N LYS A 238 -30.64 -4.08 2.72
CA LYS A 238 -30.39 -5.52 2.55
C LYS A 238 -29.23 -5.98 3.44
N SER A 239 -29.25 -7.26 3.79
CA SER A 239 -28.08 -7.89 4.42
C SER A 239 -26.88 -7.84 3.47
N ILE A 240 -25.67 -7.96 4.01
CA ILE A 240 -24.46 -7.89 3.19
C ILE A 240 -24.38 -9.03 2.19
N ASP A 241 -24.85 -10.22 2.56
CA ASP A 241 -24.88 -11.37 1.66
C ASP A 241 -25.96 -11.21 0.58
N ASP A 242 -27.13 -10.67 0.91
CA ASP A 242 -28.17 -10.43 -0.09
C ASP A 242 -27.76 -9.34 -1.09
N ALA A 243 -27.08 -8.30 -0.61
CA ALA A 243 -26.50 -7.27 -1.47
C ALA A 243 -25.39 -7.84 -2.37
N ALA A 244 -24.51 -8.67 -1.81
CA ALA A 244 -23.45 -9.35 -2.56
C ALA A 244 -24.03 -10.26 -3.65
N ARG A 245 -25.04 -11.07 -3.33
CA ARG A 245 -25.70 -11.95 -4.31
C ARG A 245 -26.38 -11.17 -5.42
N ALA A 246 -27.03 -10.05 -5.10
CA ALA A 246 -27.68 -9.20 -6.10
C ALA A 246 -26.67 -8.57 -7.09
N ALA A 247 -25.52 -8.15 -6.57
CA ALA A 247 -24.47 -7.47 -7.33
C ALA A 247 -23.55 -8.41 -8.11
N TYR A 248 -23.06 -9.46 -7.45
CA TYR A 248 -21.98 -10.34 -7.90
C TYR A 248 -22.40 -11.80 -8.11
N GLY A 249 -23.67 -12.13 -7.86
CA GLY A 249 -24.17 -13.52 -8.00
C GLY A 249 -23.61 -14.51 -6.97
N ALA A 250 -22.86 -14.02 -5.98
CA ALA A 250 -22.20 -14.80 -4.93
C ALA A 250 -22.39 -14.09 -3.57
N ASP A 251 -22.37 -14.85 -2.48
CA ASP A 251 -22.39 -14.24 -1.14
C ASP A 251 -21.00 -13.71 -0.72
N LEU A 252 -20.94 -13.05 0.44
CA LEU A 252 -19.71 -12.40 0.86
C LEU A 252 -18.60 -13.40 1.23
N ASP A 253 -18.95 -14.58 1.74
CA ASP A 253 -17.97 -15.62 2.08
C ASP A 253 -17.32 -16.21 0.83
N GLU A 254 -18.11 -16.45 -0.23
CA GLU A 254 -17.62 -16.85 -1.55
C GLU A 254 -16.69 -15.79 -2.14
N LEU A 255 -17.11 -14.52 -2.16
CA LEU A 255 -16.29 -13.40 -2.65
C LEU A 255 -15.00 -13.24 -1.84
N PHE A 256 -15.06 -13.46 -0.53
CA PHE A 256 -13.89 -13.40 0.34
C PHE A 256 -12.89 -14.52 0.03
N ALA A 257 -13.37 -15.74 -0.24
CA ALA A 257 -12.52 -16.86 -0.65
C ALA A 257 -11.89 -16.64 -2.03
N GLU A 258 -12.66 -16.10 -2.99
CA GLU A 258 -12.15 -15.69 -4.31
C GLU A 258 -11.07 -14.62 -4.18
N TRP A 259 -11.36 -13.54 -3.43
CA TRP A 259 -10.41 -12.46 -3.15
C TRP A 259 -9.12 -12.98 -2.53
N LYS A 260 -9.21 -13.86 -1.52
CA LYS A 260 -8.04 -14.44 -0.86
C LYS A 260 -7.15 -15.17 -1.87
N THR A 261 -7.75 -15.93 -2.78
CA THR A 261 -7.04 -16.64 -3.84
C THR A 261 -6.36 -15.67 -4.82
N ASP A 262 -7.08 -14.62 -5.23
CA ASP A 262 -6.55 -13.55 -6.08
C ASP A 262 -5.37 -12.82 -5.42
N MET A 263 -5.53 -12.39 -4.17
CA MET A 263 -4.49 -11.75 -3.36
C MET A 263 -3.25 -12.64 -3.25
N THR A 264 -3.42 -13.89 -2.84
CA THR A 264 -2.30 -14.84 -2.73
C THR A 264 -1.59 -15.00 -4.07
N ARG A 265 -2.33 -15.15 -5.18
CA ARG A 265 -1.72 -15.26 -6.51
C ARG A 265 -0.95 -14.00 -6.89
N ARG A 266 -1.53 -12.81 -6.73
CA ARG A 266 -0.88 -11.53 -7.07
C ARG A 266 0.44 -11.35 -6.33
N TYR A 267 0.46 -11.58 -5.01
CA TYR A 267 1.65 -11.33 -4.20
C TYR A 267 2.68 -12.46 -4.22
N LEU A 268 2.28 -13.72 -4.45
CA LEU A 268 3.23 -14.83 -4.61
C LEU A 268 3.85 -14.91 -6.01
N MET A 269 3.18 -14.42 -7.05
CA MET A 269 3.73 -14.43 -8.41
C MET A 269 4.86 -13.41 -8.59
N VAL A 270 4.89 -12.31 -7.84
CA VAL A 270 5.93 -11.27 -7.98
C VAL A 270 7.34 -11.79 -7.66
N PRO A 271 7.60 -12.48 -6.52
CA PRO A 271 8.91 -13.10 -6.30
C PRO A 271 9.27 -14.14 -7.35
N ALA A 272 8.30 -14.93 -7.83
CA ALA A 272 8.54 -15.97 -8.84
C ALA A 272 9.00 -15.38 -10.18
N THR A 273 8.36 -14.30 -10.64
CA THR A 273 8.74 -13.61 -11.89
C THR A 273 10.08 -12.91 -11.76
N LEU A 274 10.36 -12.28 -10.62
CA LEU A 274 11.68 -11.66 -10.35
C LEU A 274 12.80 -12.71 -10.33
N PHE A 275 12.57 -13.85 -9.68
CA PHE A 275 13.54 -14.95 -9.65
C PHE A 275 13.80 -15.51 -11.06
N ALA A 276 12.74 -15.78 -11.84
CA ALA A 276 12.87 -16.24 -13.22
C ALA A 276 13.64 -15.23 -14.09
N THR A 277 13.36 -13.93 -13.94
CA THR A 277 14.08 -12.87 -14.65
C THR A 277 15.55 -12.83 -14.25
N GLY A 278 15.86 -12.98 -12.95
CA GLY A 278 17.23 -13.07 -12.44
C GLY A 278 18.00 -14.25 -13.04
N LEU A 279 17.37 -15.42 -13.18
CA LEU A 279 17.97 -16.58 -13.85
C LEU A 279 18.29 -16.31 -15.32
N TRP A 280 17.40 -15.65 -16.05
CA TRP A 280 17.65 -15.26 -17.44
C TRP A 280 18.79 -14.27 -17.58
N LEU A 281 18.86 -13.27 -16.69
CA LEU A 281 19.97 -12.31 -16.66
C LEU A 281 21.30 -13.00 -16.33
N LEU A 282 21.29 -13.95 -15.40
CA LEU A 282 22.47 -14.76 -15.07
C LEU A 282 22.90 -15.62 -16.26
N ALA A 283 21.96 -16.30 -16.93
CA ALA A 283 22.25 -17.09 -18.13
C ALA A 283 22.85 -16.23 -19.25
N ALA A 284 22.26 -15.05 -19.51
CA ALA A 284 22.78 -14.09 -20.48
C ALA A 284 24.20 -13.62 -20.12
N LEU A 285 24.46 -13.31 -18.85
CA LEU A 285 25.78 -12.94 -18.35
C LEU A 285 26.81 -14.06 -18.58
N LEU A 286 26.44 -15.31 -18.25
CA LEU A 286 27.30 -16.47 -18.47
C LEU A 286 27.60 -16.70 -19.96
N LEU A 287 26.62 -16.48 -20.84
CA LEU A 287 26.82 -16.54 -22.29
C LEU A 287 27.78 -15.45 -22.79
N VAL A 288 27.65 -14.22 -22.30
CA VAL A 288 28.57 -13.11 -22.64
C VAL A 288 29.99 -13.42 -22.16
N ILE A 289 30.14 -13.92 -20.93
CA ILE A 289 31.43 -14.35 -20.39
C ILE A 289 32.01 -15.50 -21.22
N GLY A 290 31.21 -16.50 -21.56
CA GLY A 290 31.60 -17.64 -22.39
C GLY A 290 32.06 -17.20 -23.77
N TRP A 291 31.30 -16.33 -24.44
CA TRP A 291 31.65 -15.74 -25.73
C TRP A 291 32.94 -14.92 -25.65
N TRP A 292 33.11 -14.11 -24.60
CA TRP A 292 34.32 -13.31 -24.40
C TRP A 292 35.56 -14.18 -24.17
N ARG A 293 35.44 -15.24 -23.36
CA ARG A 293 36.51 -16.24 -23.16
C ARG A 293 36.85 -16.95 -24.47
N ARG A 294 35.84 -17.37 -25.24
CA ARG A 294 36.02 -17.99 -26.57
C ARG A 294 36.73 -17.03 -27.53
N ARG A 295 36.31 -15.76 -27.57
CA ARG A 295 36.92 -14.75 -28.46
C ARG A 295 38.35 -14.42 -28.07
N ARG A 296 38.68 -14.39 -26.78
CA ARG A 296 40.08 -14.23 -26.32
C ARG A 296 40.94 -15.42 -26.72
N ARG A 297 40.45 -16.65 -26.54
CA ARG A 297 41.16 -17.88 -26.98
C ARG A 297 41.39 -17.88 -28.49
N ALA A 298 40.37 -17.55 -29.28
CA ALA A 298 40.49 -17.49 -30.75
C ALA A 298 41.52 -16.45 -31.21
N ARG A 299 41.55 -15.27 -30.60
CA ARG A 299 42.59 -14.26 -30.90
C ARG A 299 43.99 -14.72 -30.52
N ALA A 300 44.14 -15.40 -29.38
CA ALA A 300 45.44 -15.94 -28.96
C ALA A 300 45.94 -17.03 -29.90
N ILE A 301 45.04 -17.88 -30.42
CA ILE A 301 45.38 -18.88 -31.45
C ILE A 301 45.84 -18.16 -32.72
N LEU A 302 45.04 -17.24 -33.28
CA LEU A 302 45.44 -16.50 -34.49
C LEU A 302 46.76 -15.74 -34.34
N ALA A 303 47.02 -15.13 -33.18
CA ALA A 303 48.29 -14.46 -32.90
C ALA A 303 49.49 -15.43 -32.89
N ARG A 304 49.32 -16.66 -32.38
CA ARG A 304 50.36 -17.70 -32.45
C ARG A 304 50.65 -18.12 -33.88
N TRP A 305 49.61 -18.31 -34.69
CA TRP A 305 49.75 -18.71 -36.09
C TRP A 305 50.45 -17.61 -36.91
N GLY A 306 50.08 -16.34 -36.70
CA GLY A 306 50.76 -15.21 -37.33
C GLY A 306 52.23 -15.04 -36.90
N ALA A 307 52.57 -15.38 -35.65
CA ALA A 307 53.98 -15.38 -35.21
C ALA A 307 54.80 -16.48 -35.89
N ILE A 308 54.23 -17.69 -36.02
CA ILE A 308 54.86 -18.80 -36.74
C ILE A 308 55.05 -18.45 -38.23
N GLU A 309 54.04 -17.85 -38.87
CA GLU A 309 54.14 -17.40 -40.27
C GLU A 309 55.21 -16.31 -40.44
N ALA A 310 55.25 -15.31 -39.56
CA ALA A 310 56.26 -14.26 -39.60
C ALA A 310 57.69 -14.79 -39.37
N GLU A 311 57.86 -15.75 -38.46
CA GLU A 311 59.15 -16.44 -38.28
C GLU A 311 59.54 -17.25 -39.53
N ALA A 312 58.60 -17.98 -40.13
CA ALA A 312 58.85 -18.73 -41.36
C ALA A 312 59.21 -17.81 -42.54
N GLU A 313 58.54 -16.66 -42.68
CA GLU A 313 58.87 -15.64 -43.68
C GLU A 313 60.22 -14.99 -43.42
N ALA A 314 60.56 -14.68 -42.16
CA ALA A 314 61.86 -14.14 -41.79
C ALA A 314 63.00 -15.13 -42.10
N ARG A 315 62.82 -16.43 -41.82
CA ARG A 315 63.79 -17.48 -42.19
C ARG A 315 63.97 -17.59 -43.71
N ARG A 316 62.87 -17.55 -44.47
CA ARG A 316 62.92 -17.52 -45.95
C ARG A 316 63.64 -16.27 -46.48
N ALA A 317 63.39 -15.10 -45.90
CA ALA A 317 64.02 -13.85 -46.30
C ALA A 317 65.52 -13.79 -45.91
N ALA A 318 65.92 -14.47 -44.82
CA ALA A 318 67.31 -14.62 -44.41
C ALA A 318 68.11 -15.61 -45.30
N GLY A 319 67.46 -16.29 -46.24
CA GLY A 319 68.10 -17.23 -47.16
C GLY A 319 68.42 -18.59 -46.55
N GLU A 320 67.82 -18.94 -45.41
CA GLU A 320 67.91 -20.29 -44.86
C GLU A 320 67.05 -21.24 -45.71
N VAL A 321 67.70 -22.06 -46.54
CA VAL A 321 67.05 -23.19 -47.21
C VAL A 321 66.83 -24.28 -46.16
N ALA A 322 65.57 -24.67 -45.95
CA ALA A 322 65.20 -25.76 -45.05
C ALA A 322 66.00 -27.02 -45.40
N THR A 323 66.87 -27.45 -44.48
CA THR A 323 67.52 -28.75 -44.58
C THR A 323 66.53 -29.83 -44.19
N ASP A 324 66.57 -30.96 -44.90
CA ASP A 324 65.61 -32.08 -44.91
C ASP A 324 65.35 -32.78 -43.54
N ASP A 325 65.90 -32.25 -42.43
CA ASP A 325 65.75 -32.76 -41.06
C ASP A 325 64.63 -32.05 -40.26
N ASP A 326 64.07 -30.94 -40.77
CA ASP A 326 63.01 -30.17 -40.08
C ASP A 326 61.57 -30.63 -40.44
N ALA A 327 61.42 -31.67 -41.25
CA ALA A 327 60.12 -32.25 -41.63
C ALA A 327 59.52 -33.17 -40.55
N ALA A 328 59.63 -32.79 -39.27
CA ALA A 328 58.78 -33.37 -38.24
C ALA A 328 57.39 -32.73 -38.40
N GLU A 329 56.43 -33.53 -38.89
CA GLU A 329 55.01 -33.13 -38.96
C GLU A 329 54.61 -32.43 -37.65
N PRO A 330 53.92 -31.28 -37.70
CA PRO A 330 53.40 -30.67 -36.49
C PRO A 330 52.43 -31.66 -35.85
N SER A 331 52.83 -32.26 -34.72
CA SER A 331 51.96 -33.16 -33.96
C SER A 331 50.64 -32.45 -33.71
N GLU A 332 49.54 -33.03 -34.19
CA GLU A 332 48.20 -32.50 -33.94
C GLU A 332 48.06 -32.18 -32.45
N PRO A 333 47.52 -31.00 -32.08
CA PRO A 333 47.33 -30.68 -30.68
C PRO A 333 46.40 -31.72 -30.05
N GLU A 334 46.88 -32.43 -29.02
CA GLU A 334 46.04 -33.36 -28.27
C GLU A 334 44.73 -32.65 -27.86
N PRO A 335 43.57 -33.27 -28.13
CA PRO A 335 42.30 -32.71 -27.72
C PRO A 335 42.30 -32.55 -26.19
N PRO A 336 41.66 -31.51 -25.63
CA PRO A 336 41.61 -31.31 -24.19
C PRO A 336 41.09 -32.57 -23.52
N SER A 337 41.85 -33.08 -22.55
CA SER A 337 41.49 -34.28 -21.79
C SER A 337 40.09 -34.12 -21.20
N ASP A 338 39.20 -35.05 -21.56
CA ASP A 338 37.85 -35.13 -21.01
C ASP A 338 37.96 -35.48 -19.51
N PRO A 339 37.51 -34.61 -18.58
CA PRO A 339 37.58 -34.89 -17.15
C PRO A 339 36.72 -36.09 -16.72
N ASN A 340 35.92 -36.69 -17.61
CA ASN A 340 35.13 -37.89 -17.36
C ASN A 340 35.67 -39.19 -17.98
N GLN A 341 36.91 -39.22 -18.48
CA GLN A 341 37.50 -40.49 -18.94
C GLN A 341 37.95 -41.37 -17.75
N PRO A 342 37.41 -42.61 -17.60
CA PRO A 342 37.88 -43.51 -16.57
C PRO A 342 39.31 -44.01 -16.90
N PRO A 343 40.16 -44.26 -15.88
CA PRO A 343 41.54 -44.67 -16.11
C PRO A 343 41.60 -46.01 -16.85
N ARG A 344 42.37 -46.07 -17.93
CA ARG A 344 42.70 -47.32 -18.62
C ARG A 344 43.75 -48.08 -17.81
N TRP A 345 43.32 -49.14 -17.14
CA TRP A 345 44.23 -50.15 -16.59
C TRP A 345 44.58 -51.13 -17.71
N ILE A 346 45.87 -51.40 -17.89
CA ILE A 346 46.39 -52.49 -18.74
C ILE A 346 46.79 -53.63 -17.80
N ASN A 347 46.51 -54.87 -18.23
CA ASN A 347 46.72 -56.18 -17.56
C ASN A 347 47.81 -56.26 -16.50
#